data_AF-K2KD24-F1
#
_entry.id   AF-K2KD24-F1
#
_cell.length_a   1.000
_cell.length_b   1.000
_cell.length_c   1.000
_cell.angle_alpha   90.00
_cell.angle_beta   90.00
_cell.angle_gamma   90.00
#
_symmetry.space_group_name_H-M   'P 1'
#
loop_
_entity.id
_entity.type
_entity.pdbx_description
1 polymer ?
#
loop_
_entity_poly.entity_id
_entity_poly.type
_entity_poly.pdbx_seq_one_letter_code
_entity_poly.pdbx_strand_id
1 'polypeptide(L)'
;MEIQQTHRKINRPIISLALVGVLMGTELGANTPNDPIHSESRAFFTTVIIPAIVGGIATGAAVGTVSGLLSWGLKQAEQANKAPDKPDKVWRIQAGRGFDNFPHKQYDLYKSLLSSKIDGGWDWGNAARHYWVKDGQWNKLEVDMQNAVGTYNLSGLINFTGGDLDVNMQKATLRLGQFNGNSFTSFKDSADRTTRVNFDAKNILIDNFVEINNRVGSGAGRKASSTVLTLKSSEKITSRENAEISL
;
A
#
# COMPACT_ATOMS: atom_id res chain seq x y z
N MET A 1 -16.05 -32.64 32.95
CA MET A 1 -15.63 -32.77 31.54
C MET A 1 -15.01 -31.44 31.15
N GLU A 2 -13.68 -31.38 31.17
CA GLU A 2 -12.91 -30.14 31.01
C GLU A 2 -12.91 -29.72 29.54
N ILE A 3 -13.36 -28.50 29.26
CA ILE A 3 -13.40 -27.96 27.90
C ILE A 3 -11.99 -27.47 27.59
N GLN A 4 -11.22 -28.26 26.85
CA GLN A 4 -9.95 -27.79 26.29
C GLN A 4 -10.25 -26.63 25.32
N GLN A 5 -9.91 -25.41 25.74
CA GLN A 5 -9.79 -24.28 24.84
C GLN A 5 -8.55 -24.50 23.96
N THR A 6 -8.75 -25.07 22.78
CA THR A 6 -7.76 -25.03 21.71
C THR A 6 -7.52 -23.57 21.32
N HIS A 7 -6.46 -22.97 21.85
CA HIS A 7 -5.96 -21.69 21.38
C HIS A 7 -5.51 -21.83 19.93
N ARG A 8 -6.37 -21.41 18.99
CA ARG A 8 -5.99 -21.24 17.58
C ARG A 8 -4.99 -20.08 17.51
N LYS A 9 -3.73 -20.39 17.23
CA LYS A 9 -2.69 -19.40 16.91
C LYS A 9 -3.13 -18.66 15.65
N ILE A 10 -3.69 -17.45 15.82
CA ILE A 10 -3.94 -16.54 14.70
C ILE A 10 -2.56 -16.03 14.28
N ASN A 11 -2.06 -16.50 13.13
CA ASN A 11 -0.96 -15.83 12.45
C ASN A 11 -1.48 -14.43 12.10
N ARG A 12 -1.20 -13.45 12.97
CA ARG A 12 -1.49 -12.04 12.69
C ARG A 12 -0.67 -11.67 11.45
N PRO A 13 -1.31 -11.40 10.30
CA PRO A 13 -0.58 -11.03 9.10
C PRO A 13 0.10 -9.68 9.34
N ILE A 14 1.30 -9.52 8.78
CA ILE A 14 2.08 -8.29 8.96
C ILE A 14 1.65 -7.32 7.86
N ILE A 15 1.13 -6.18 8.28
CA ILE A 15 0.68 -5.09 7.41
C ILE A 15 1.70 -3.96 7.54
N SER A 16 2.23 -3.49 6.42
CA SER A 16 3.19 -2.37 6.40
C SER A 16 2.81 -1.36 5.31
N LEU A 17 2.70 -0.10 5.73
CA LEU A 17 2.53 1.05 4.86
C LEU A 17 3.78 1.93 4.99
N ALA A 18 4.50 2.13 3.89
CA ALA A 18 5.66 3.03 3.84
C ALA A 18 5.27 4.33 3.12
N LEU A 19 5.36 5.46 3.83
CA LEU A 19 5.05 6.78 3.31
C LEU A 19 6.31 7.63 3.19
N VAL A 20 6.82 7.83 1.97
CA VAL A 20 8.05 8.60 1.74
C VAL A 20 7.71 9.88 0.99
N GLY A 21 7.87 11.03 1.65
CA GLY A 21 7.64 12.36 1.06
C GLY A 21 8.24 13.49 1.92
N VAL A 22 8.32 14.68 1.33
CA VAL A 22 8.72 15.90 2.07
C VAL A 22 7.57 16.32 2.98
N LEU A 23 7.81 16.31 4.29
CA LEU A 23 6.85 16.76 5.30
C LEU A 23 6.91 18.30 5.39
N MET A 24 6.01 19.00 4.70
CA MET A 24 5.75 20.42 5.00
C MET A 24 4.59 20.47 5.98
N GLY A 25 4.91 20.74 7.25
CA GLY A 25 3.92 20.91 8.31
C GLY A 25 2.93 22.00 7.93
N THR A 26 1.64 21.65 7.91
CA THR A 26 0.60 22.67 8.03
C THR A 26 0.60 23.08 9.49
N GLU A 27 1.18 24.24 9.80
CA GLU A 27 0.88 24.93 11.05
C GLU A 27 -0.62 25.22 11.06
N LEU A 28 -1.38 24.35 11.74
CA LEU A 28 -2.72 24.65 12.19
C LEU A 28 -2.56 25.76 13.22
N GLY A 29 -2.85 26.99 12.80
CA GLY A 29 -2.85 28.15 13.66
C GLY A 29 -3.78 27.94 14.85
N ALA A 30 -3.20 27.92 16.04
CA ALA A 30 -3.87 28.31 17.27
C ALA A 30 -3.04 29.44 17.86
N ASN A 31 -3.51 30.67 17.67
CA ASN A 31 -3.03 31.83 18.42
C ASN A 31 -3.33 31.63 19.91
N THR A 32 -2.31 31.44 20.73
CA THR A 32 -2.22 32.01 22.10
C THR A 32 -0.77 31.96 22.59
N PRO A 33 -0.27 33.02 23.24
CA PRO A 33 1.13 33.12 23.66
C PRO A 33 1.35 32.53 25.06
N ASN A 34 2.57 32.01 25.27
CA ASN A 34 3.20 31.64 26.55
C ASN A 34 2.67 30.37 27.24
N ASP A 35 3.38 29.25 27.04
CA ASP A 35 4.10 28.59 28.15
C ASP A 35 5.05 27.48 27.61
N PRO A 36 6.25 27.30 28.21
CA PRO A 36 7.27 26.40 27.69
C PRO A 36 7.11 24.99 28.26
N ILE A 37 6.50 24.07 27.50
CA ILE A 37 6.55 22.65 27.86
C ILE A 37 7.71 22.01 27.10
N HIS A 38 8.77 21.73 27.86
CA HIS A 38 9.82 20.78 27.51
C HIS A 38 9.20 19.49 26.94
N SER A 39 9.36 19.27 25.64
CA SER A 39 9.21 17.93 25.06
C SER A 39 10.59 17.36 24.82
N GLU A 40 11.06 16.63 25.82
CA GLU A 40 12.12 15.65 25.64
C GLU A 40 11.58 14.50 24.79
N SER A 41 11.87 14.54 23.48
CA SER A 41 12.06 13.34 22.68
C SER A 41 12.93 13.69 21.47
N ARG A 42 14.17 14.11 21.77
CA ARG A 42 15.26 14.10 20.80
C ARG A 42 15.98 12.76 20.91
N ALA A 43 16.39 12.24 19.75
CA ALA A 43 17.16 11.01 19.51
C ALA A 43 16.30 9.72 19.50
N PHE A 44 16.25 8.92 18.45
CA PHE A 44 17.33 8.49 17.55
C PHE A 44 16.78 8.23 16.13
N PHE A 45 17.23 9.01 15.15
CA PHE A 45 17.19 8.61 13.73
C PHE A 45 18.59 8.82 13.15
N THR A 46 19.52 7.94 13.53
CA THR A 46 20.84 7.89 12.91
C THR A 46 20.85 6.80 11.84
N THR A 47 20.74 7.25 10.60
CA THR A 47 21.46 6.74 9.42
C THR A 47 21.56 5.23 9.25
N VAL A 48 20.59 4.66 8.52
CA VAL A 48 20.86 3.53 7.62
C VAL A 48 20.27 3.89 6.26
N ILE A 49 21.12 4.00 5.24
CA ILE A 49 20.71 4.20 3.85
C ILE A 49 20.11 2.89 3.34
N ILE A 50 18.84 2.71 3.67
CA ILE A 50 17.88 1.75 3.11
C ILE A 50 16.73 2.63 2.58
N PRO A 51 16.11 2.35 1.42
CA PRO A 51 14.95 3.12 0.98
C PRO A 51 13.97 3.19 2.14
N ALA A 52 13.80 4.40 2.68
CA ALA A 52 13.22 4.60 4.00
C ALA A 52 11.80 4.00 4.02
N ILE A 53 11.64 2.84 4.63
CA ILE A 53 10.34 2.36 5.09
C ILE A 53 10.00 3.26 6.28
N VAL A 54 9.52 4.47 5.97
CA VAL A 54 8.90 5.36 6.94
C VAL A 54 7.51 4.76 7.17
N GLY A 55 7.44 3.84 8.13
CA GLY A 55 6.22 3.16 8.51
C GLY A 55 5.17 4.18 8.96
N GLY A 56 4.12 4.35 8.17
CA GLY A 56 2.87 4.96 8.62
C GLY A 56 2.19 3.99 9.58
N ILE A 57 2.27 4.28 10.87
CA ILE A 57 1.67 3.46 11.92
C ILE A 57 0.16 3.72 11.92
N ALA A 58 -0.66 2.85 11.31
CA ALA A 58 -2.05 2.76 11.77
C ALA A 58 -2.04 1.88 13.02
N THR A 59 -2.08 2.53 14.17
CA THR A 59 -2.17 1.89 15.48
C THR A 59 -3.52 1.18 15.61
N GLY A 60 -3.56 -0.10 15.25
CA GLY A 60 -4.56 -1.01 15.82
C GLY A 60 -4.16 -1.27 17.27
N ALA A 61 -4.70 -0.50 18.22
CA ALA A 61 -4.52 -0.73 19.65
C ALA A 61 -5.15 -2.08 20.04
N ALA A 62 -4.42 -3.17 19.86
CA ALA A 62 -4.75 -4.46 20.45
C ALA A 62 -4.12 -4.53 21.83
N VAL A 63 -4.94 -4.21 22.83
CA VAL A 63 -4.70 -4.41 24.26
C VAL A 63 -4.00 -5.75 24.53
N GLY A 64 -2.86 -5.73 25.25
CA GLY A 64 -2.32 -6.93 25.90
C GLY A 64 -0.80 -7.11 25.87
N THR A 65 -0.15 -6.84 27.00
CA THR A 65 1.21 -7.25 27.41
C THR A 65 2.40 -6.70 26.60
N VAL A 66 3.45 -6.28 27.31
CA VAL A 66 4.73 -5.82 26.75
C VAL A 66 5.33 -6.81 25.71
N SER A 67 5.04 -8.11 25.85
CA SER A 67 5.42 -9.16 24.90
C SER A 67 4.79 -9.04 23.51
N GLY A 68 3.58 -8.49 23.42
CA GLY A 68 2.87 -8.29 22.15
C GLY A 68 3.53 -7.23 21.27
N LEU A 69 4.03 -6.14 21.88
CA LEU A 69 4.74 -5.07 21.20
C LEU A 69 6.13 -5.51 20.72
N LEU A 70 6.85 -6.30 21.52
CA LEU A 70 8.13 -6.90 21.13
C LEU A 70 7.95 -7.89 19.96
N SER A 71 6.92 -8.75 20.01
CA SER A 71 6.61 -9.67 18.91
C SER A 71 6.18 -8.94 17.64
N TRP A 72 5.46 -7.82 17.75
CA TRP A 72 5.11 -6.97 16.63
C TRP A 72 6.33 -6.25 16.04
N GLY A 73 7.20 -5.68 16.88
CA GLY A 73 8.43 -5.01 16.45
C GLY A 73 9.38 -5.95 15.72
N LEU A 74 9.53 -7.20 16.21
CA LEU A 74 10.32 -8.24 15.54
C LEU A 74 9.75 -8.60 14.17
N LYS A 75 8.42 -8.75 14.07
CA LYS A 75 7.73 -9.05 12.81
C LYS A 75 7.87 -7.92 11.78
N GLN A 76 7.78 -6.67 12.23
CA GLN A 76 8.03 -5.52 11.36
C GLN A 76 9.48 -5.49 10.87
N ALA A 77 10.45 -5.71 11.76
CA ALA A 77 11.87 -5.77 11.38
C ALA A 77 12.17 -6.93 10.41
N GLU A 78 11.53 -8.09 10.62
CA GLU A 78 11.64 -9.25 9.73
C GLU A 78 11.12 -8.92 8.33
N GLN A 79 9.95 -8.29 8.20
CA GLN A 79 9.40 -7.91 6.90
C GLN A 79 10.15 -6.76 6.22
N ALA A 80 10.65 -5.79 7.00
CA ALA A 80 11.50 -4.72 6.48
C ALA A 80 12.82 -5.27 5.91
N ASN A 81 13.35 -6.35 6.50
CA ASN A 81 14.56 -7.01 6.05
C ASN A 81 14.32 -8.13 5.01
N LYS A 82 13.07 -8.54 4.78
CA LYS A 82 12.74 -9.57 3.78
C LYS A 82 12.98 -9.00 2.37
N ALA A 83 13.86 -9.64 1.61
CA ALA A 83 14.04 -9.34 0.20
C ALA A 83 12.71 -9.53 -0.57
N PRO A 84 12.44 -8.76 -1.65
CA PRO A 84 11.32 -9.03 -2.54
C PRO A 84 11.36 -10.47 -3.05
N ASP A 85 10.21 -11.12 -3.10
CA ASP A 85 10.09 -12.48 -3.64
C ASP A 85 10.45 -12.44 -5.14
N LYS A 86 11.17 -13.45 -5.64
CA LYS A 86 11.58 -13.50 -7.06
C LYS A 86 10.36 -13.75 -7.95
N PRO A 87 10.03 -12.85 -8.90
CA PRO A 87 8.89 -13.05 -9.78
C PRO A 87 9.19 -14.09 -10.87
N ASP A 88 8.17 -14.84 -11.28
CA ASP A 88 8.26 -15.80 -12.38
C ASP A 88 8.41 -15.09 -13.73
N LYS A 89 7.62 -14.03 -13.93
CA LYS A 89 7.69 -13.16 -15.11
C LYS A 89 7.64 -11.70 -14.73
N VAL A 90 8.29 -10.86 -15.53
CA VAL A 90 8.23 -9.40 -15.39
C VAL A 90 7.62 -8.78 -16.65
N TRP A 91 6.42 -8.24 -16.50
CA TRP A 91 5.73 -7.46 -17.50
C TRP A 91 6.15 -6.00 -17.43
N ARG A 92 6.35 -5.37 -18.58
CA ARG A 92 6.72 -3.96 -18.67
C ARG A 92 5.75 -3.20 -19.55
N ILE A 93 5.35 -2.02 -19.08
CA ILE A 93 4.59 -1.03 -19.83
C ILE A 93 5.40 0.25 -19.82
N GLN A 94 5.65 0.82 -20.98
CA GLN A 94 6.19 2.16 -21.11
C GLN A 94 5.07 3.06 -21.62
N ALA A 95 4.74 4.12 -20.88
CA ALA A 95 3.76 5.09 -21.34
C ALA A 95 4.30 5.79 -22.60
N GLY A 96 3.58 5.63 -23.73
CA GLY A 96 3.98 6.17 -25.03
C GLY A 96 3.73 7.68 -25.18
N ARG A 97 4.04 8.20 -26.39
CA ARG A 97 3.78 9.58 -26.78
C ARG A 97 2.30 9.92 -26.60
N GLY A 98 2.00 11.01 -25.88
CA GLY A 98 0.62 11.48 -25.63
C GLY A 98 0.27 11.67 -24.16
N PHE A 99 0.94 10.98 -23.24
CA PHE A 99 0.77 11.17 -21.79
C PHE A 99 1.63 12.32 -21.23
N ASP A 100 2.57 12.84 -22.01
CA ASP A 100 3.55 13.88 -21.69
C ASP A 100 3.11 15.31 -22.08
N ASN A 101 2.05 15.44 -22.90
CA ASN A 101 1.67 16.73 -23.49
C ASN A 101 0.54 17.47 -22.77
N PHE A 102 -0.19 16.82 -21.85
CA PHE A 102 -1.42 17.38 -21.28
C PHE A 102 -1.38 17.45 -19.74
N PRO A 103 -0.79 18.50 -19.15
CA PRO A 103 -0.53 18.59 -17.71
C PRO A 103 -1.78 18.76 -16.83
N HIS A 104 -2.93 19.12 -17.42
CA HIS A 104 -4.19 19.29 -16.69
C HIS A 104 -5.21 18.18 -17.00
N LYS A 105 -4.84 17.20 -17.83
CA LYS A 105 -5.73 16.11 -18.20
C LYS A 105 -5.79 15.08 -17.07
N GLN A 106 -7.00 14.55 -16.87
CA GLN A 106 -7.23 13.43 -15.98
C GLN A 106 -7.30 12.14 -16.78
N TYR A 107 -6.64 11.10 -16.29
CA TYR A 107 -6.59 9.77 -16.90
C TYR A 107 -7.09 8.73 -15.90
N ASP A 108 -7.76 7.70 -16.41
CA ASP A 108 -8.04 6.48 -15.65
C ASP A 108 -6.81 5.57 -15.75
N LEU A 109 -6.04 5.47 -14.66
CA LEU A 109 -4.78 4.72 -14.63
C LEU A 109 -5.02 3.24 -14.95
N TYR A 110 -6.09 2.68 -14.40
CA TYR A 110 -6.42 1.28 -14.59
C TYR A 110 -6.76 1.01 -16.06
N LYS A 111 -7.73 1.72 -16.63
CA LYS A 111 -8.14 1.50 -18.02
C LYS A 111 -7.02 1.79 -19.01
N SER A 112 -6.27 2.88 -18.79
CA SER A 112 -5.30 3.36 -19.77
C SER A 112 -4.03 2.51 -19.83
N LEU A 113 -3.58 1.97 -18.70
CA LEU A 113 -2.27 1.30 -18.61
C LEU A 113 -2.37 -0.08 -17.98
N LEU A 114 -3.00 -0.19 -16.80
CA LEU A 114 -2.93 -1.43 -16.02
C LEU A 114 -3.79 -2.57 -16.59
N SER A 115 -4.94 -2.26 -17.19
CA SER A 115 -5.93 -3.25 -17.66
C SER A 115 -5.39 -4.26 -18.67
N SER A 116 -4.31 -3.91 -19.38
CA SER A 116 -3.65 -4.78 -20.35
C SER A 116 -2.74 -5.85 -19.72
N LYS A 117 -2.40 -5.68 -18.44
CA LYS A 117 -1.47 -6.53 -17.66
C LYS A 117 -1.97 -6.83 -16.25
N ILE A 118 -3.22 -6.50 -15.94
CA ILE A 118 -3.92 -6.95 -14.74
C ILE A 118 -5.10 -7.78 -15.21
N ASP A 119 -5.06 -9.06 -14.86
CA ASP A 119 -6.17 -9.98 -15.08
C ASP A 119 -7.13 -9.90 -13.89
N GLY A 120 -8.38 -10.30 -14.12
CA GLY A 120 -9.41 -10.37 -13.10
C GLY A 120 -10.26 -11.61 -13.25
N GLY A 121 -10.80 -12.08 -12.13
CA GLY A 121 -11.64 -13.27 -12.09
C GLY A 121 -12.48 -13.38 -10.84
N TRP A 122 -13.25 -14.46 -10.77
CA TRP A 122 -14.11 -14.78 -9.64
C TRP A 122 -13.47 -15.86 -8.78
N ASP A 123 -13.23 -15.57 -7.50
CA ASP A 123 -12.81 -16.56 -6.52
C ASP A 123 -14.05 -17.17 -5.87
N TRP A 124 -14.37 -18.41 -6.23
CA TRP A 124 -15.54 -19.12 -5.72
C TRP A 124 -15.50 -19.35 -4.21
N GLY A 125 -14.31 -19.61 -3.66
CA GLY A 125 -14.14 -19.89 -2.23
C GLY A 125 -14.45 -18.69 -1.35
N ASN A 126 -14.10 -17.49 -1.80
CA ASN A 126 -14.36 -16.24 -1.10
C ASN A 126 -15.60 -15.50 -1.61
N ALA A 127 -16.24 -16.00 -2.68
CA ALA A 127 -17.38 -15.38 -3.34
C ALA A 127 -17.15 -13.91 -3.69
N ALA A 128 -15.99 -13.62 -4.30
CA ALA A 128 -15.62 -12.25 -4.66
C ALA A 128 -14.82 -12.17 -5.96
N ARG A 129 -14.94 -11.03 -6.63
CA ARG A 129 -14.01 -10.65 -7.69
C ARG A 129 -12.67 -10.25 -7.08
N HIS A 130 -11.61 -10.62 -7.78
CA HIS A 130 -10.25 -10.24 -7.43
C HIS A 130 -9.39 -10.06 -8.68
N TYR A 131 -8.28 -9.36 -8.51
CA TYR A 131 -7.36 -9.00 -9.59
C TYR A 131 -5.95 -9.44 -9.27
N TRP A 132 -5.14 -9.67 -10.30
CA TRP A 132 -3.73 -10.03 -10.16
C TRP A 132 -2.93 -9.61 -11.39
N VAL A 133 -1.61 -9.51 -11.27
CA VAL A 133 -0.74 -9.30 -12.43
C VAL A 133 -0.91 -10.44 -13.44
N LYS A 134 -0.92 -10.09 -14.73
CA LYS A 134 -1.14 -11.03 -15.83
C LYS A 134 -0.34 -12.32 -15.69
N ASP A 135 -0.99 -13.44 -16.05
CA ASP A 135 -0.47 -14.82 -15.96
C ASP A 135 -0.27 -15.36 -14.53
N GLY A 136 -0.68 -14.64 -13.48
CA GLY A 136 -0.71 -15.17 -12.11
C GLY A 136 -0.09 -14.27 -11.04
N GLN A 137 -0.37 -14.61 -9.78
CA GLN A 137 0.05 -13.81 -8.61
C GLN A 137 1.56 -13.83 -8.36
N TRP A 138 2.34 -14.65 -9.05
CA TRP A 138 3.80 -14.74 -8.93
C TRP A 138 4.55 -13.83 -9.91
N ASN A 139 3.83 -13.01 -10.69
CA ASN A 139 4.43 -12.15 -11.69
C ASN A 139 4.57 -10.70 -11.20
N LYS A 140 5.39 -9.92 -11.89
CA LYS A 140 5.58 -8.51 -11.62
C LYS A 140 5.12 -7.67 -12.81
N LEU A 141 4.51 -6.52 -12.54
CA LEU A 141 4.20 -5.48 -13.52
C LEU A 141 4.97 -4.21 -13.17
N GLU A 142 5.82 -3.77 -14.09
CA GLU A 142 6.53 -2.49 -14.04
C GLU A 142 5.91 -1.54 -15.07
N VAL A 143 5.47 -0.37 -14.62
CA VAL A 143 4.90 0.68 -15.46
C VAL A 143 5.80 1.91 -15.38
N ASP A 144 6.49 2.20 -16.47
CA ASP A 144 7.37 3.36 -16.60
C ASP A 144 6.64 4.51 -17.30
N MET A 145 6.42 5.58 -16.53
CA MET A 145 5.72 6.80 -16.94
C MET A 145 6.54 8.06 -16.60
N GLN A 146 7.88 7.97 -16.57
CA GLN A 146 8.76 9.07 -16.13
C GLN A 146 8.47 10.44 -16.77
N ASN A 147 7.98 10.47 -18.00
CA ASN A 147 7.65 11.70 -18.72
C ASN A 147 6.17 12.06 -18.72
N ALA A 148 5.31 11.20 -18.17
CA ALA A 148 3.88 11.45 -18.11
C ALA A 148 3.58 12.62 -17.17
N VAL A 149 2.66 13.48 -17.59
CA VAL A 149 2.13 14.61 -16.82
C VAL A 149 0.61 14.47 -16.68
N GLY A 150 0.01 15.31 -15.84
CA GLY A 150 -1.43 15.24 -15.54
C GLY A 150 -1.74 14.47 -14.27
N THR A 151 -3.02 14.13 -14.11
CA THR A 151 -3.54 13.41 -12.94
C THR A 151 -4.02 12.04 -13.35
N TYR A 152 -3.54 10.99 -12.69
CA TYR A 152 -3.89 9.61 -12.95
C TYR A 152 -4.72 9.08 -11.78
N ASN A 153 -5.98 8.80 -12.05
CA ASN A 153 -6.92 8.30 -11.07
C ASN A 153 -6.89 6.77 -11.08
N LEU A 154 -6.58 6.16 -9.95
CA LEU A 154 -6.81 4.74 -9.69
C LEU A 154 -8.02 4.62 -8.76
N SER A 155 -9.11 4.07 -9.26
CA SER A 155 -10.38 4.01 -8.53
C SER A 155 -11.10 2.71 -8.86
N GLY A 156 -11.52 1.98 -7.82
CA GLY A 156 -12.26 0.73 -7.98
C GLY A 156 -11.39 -0.51 -8.21
N LEU A 157 -10.07 -0.43 -8.02
CA LEU A 157 -9.22 -1.63 -7.99
C LEU A 157 -9.36 -2.28 -6.61
N ILE A 158 -10.42 -3.08 -6.45
CA ILE A 158 -10.77 -3.77 -5.20
C ILE A 158 -10.33 -5.23 -5.26
N ASN A 159 -9.71 -5.71 -4.18
CA ASN A 159 -9.14 -7.06 -4.05
C ASN A 159 -8.04 -7.32 -5.10
N PHE A 160 -7.06 -6.43 -5.21
CA PHE A 160 -5.83 -6.76 -5.90
C PHE A 160 -5.03 -7.76 -5.05
N THR A 161 -5.02 -9.02 -5.45
CA THR A 161 -4.60 -10.18 -4.63
C THR A 161 -3.19 -10.68 -4.89
N GLY A 162 -2.48 -10.09 -5.85
CA GLY A 162 -1.11 -10.48 -6.07
C GLY A 162 -0.52 -10.16 -7.42
N GLY A 163 0.75 -10.52 -7.49
CA GLY A 163 1.71 -9.97 -8.41
C GLY A 163 2.20 -8.60 -7.93
N ASP A 164 3.50 -8.38 -8.04
CA ASP A 164 4.11 -7.13 -7.62
C ASP A 164 3.81 -6.04 -8.66
N LEU A 165 3.47 -4.84 -8.18
CA LEU A 165 3.08 -3.72 -9.03
C LEU A 165 3.96 -2.52 -8.73
N ASP A 166 4.77 -2.11 -9.70
CA ASP A 166 5.60 -0.91 -9.61
C ASP A 166 5.13 0.10 -10.66
N VAL A 167 4.64 1.25 -10.23
CA VAL A 167 4.24 2.35 -11.11
C VAL A 167 5.11 3.57 -10.84
N ASN A 168 5.93 3.93 -11.82
CA ASN A 168 6.81 5.10 -11.78
C ASN A 168 6.23 6.23 -12.63
N MET A 169 5.88 7.34 -12.00
CA MET A 169 5.22 8.51 -12.59
C MET A 169 5.68 9.83 -11.94
N GLN A 170 6.98 10.00 -11.77
CA GLN A 170 7.64 11.09 -11.03
C GLN A 170 7.26 12.53 -11.42
N LYS A 171 6.63 12.75 -12.59
CA LYS A 171 6.16 14.06 -13.05
C LYS A 171 4.64 14.24 -12.99
N ALA A 172 3.90 13.19 -12.62
CA ALA A 172 2.45 13.18 -12.59
C ALA A 172 1.88 13.09 -11.17
N THR A 173 0.63 13.51 -11.02
CA THR A 173 -0.13 13.33 -9.79
C THR A 173 -0.87 12.01 -9.83
N LEU A 174 -0.69 11.17 -8.82
CA LEU A 174 -1.53 10.00 -8.58
C LEU A 174 -2.71 10.41 -7.68
N ARG A 175 -3.92 10.03 -8.06
CA ARG A 175 -5.10 10.09 -7.18
C ARG A 175 -5.57 8.66 -6.90
N LEU A 176 -5.46 8.23 -5.65
CA LEU A 176 -6.04 7.02 -5.12
C LEU A 176 -7.47 7.30 -4.66
N GLY A 177 -8.43 6.88 -5.48
CA GLY A 177 -9.84 6.89 -5.15
C GLY A 177 -10.58 8.16 -5.57
N GLN A 178 -11.05 8.21 -6.81
CA GLN A 178 -11.88 9.34 -7.30
C GLN A 178 -13.37 9.13 -6.99
N PHE A 179 -13.92 7.98 -7.37
CA PHE A 179 -15.34 7.64 -7.19
C PHE A 179 -15.56 6.45 -6.26
N ASN A 180 -14.55 5.58 -6.15
CA ASN A 180 -14.54 4.40 -5.31
C ASN A 180 -13.13 4.17 -4.77
N GLY A 181 -13.00 3.47 -3.65
CA GLY A 181 -11.71 3.14 -3.06
C GLY A 181 -10.93 2.07 -3.80
N ASN A 182 -9.81 1.66 -3.19
CA ASN A 182 -8.92 0.61 -3.70
C ASN A 182 -8.56 -0.35 -2.55
N SER A 183 -8.24 -1.59 -2.89
CA SER A 183 -7.68 -2.50 -1.89
C SER A 183 -6.62 -3.43 -2.46
N PHE A 184 -5.56 -3.60 -1.68
CA PHE A 184 -4.39 -4.38 -2.03
C PHE A 184 -4.20 -5.45 -0.96
N THR A 185 -4.09 -6.71 -1.38
CA THR A 185 -3.97 -7.87 -0.50
C THR A 185 -3.12 -8.94 -1.17
N SER A 186 -2.88 -10.03 -0.46
CA SER A 186 -2.15 -11.18 -0.97
C SER A 186 -2.87 -12.44 -0.56
N PHE A 187 -2.93 -13.45 -1.43
CA PHE A 187 -3.36 -14.76 -0.97
C PHE A 187 -2.21 -15.54 -0.34
N LYS A 188 -2.53 -16.25 0.74
CA LYS A 188 -1.65 -17.23 1.34
C LYS A 188 -1.45 -18.40 0.39
N ASP A 189 -0.19 -18.67 0.11
CA ASP A 189 0.30 -19.81 -0.66
C ASP A 189 1.36 -20.57 0.15
N SER A 190 1.98 -21.59 -0.45
CA SER A 190 3.01 -22.41 0.22
C SER A 190 4.32 -21.66 0.49
N ALA A 191 4.52 -20.49 -0.13
CA ALA A 191 5.73 -19.69 0.03
C ALA A 191 5.54 -18.46 0.92
N ASP A 192 4.33 -18.26 1.45
CA ASP A 192 3.95 -17.09 2.25
C ASP A 192 4.44 -15.77 1.60
N ARG A 193 4.10 -15.63 0.31
CA ARG A 193 4.53 -14.47 -0.50
C ARG A 193 4.01 -13.16 0.07
N THR A 194 4.80 -12.11 -0.09
CA THR A 194 4.40 -10.73 0.19
C THR A 194 4.04 -10.04 -1.13
N THR A 195 2.82 -9.52 -1.27
CA THR A 195 2.49 -8.67 -2.43
C THR A 195 3.04 -7.27 -2.18
N ARG A 196 3.85 -6.77 -3.09
CA ARG A 196 4.43 -5.43 -3.01
C ARG A 196 3.84 -4.54 -4.08
N VAL A 197 3.21 -3.45 -3.65
CA VAL A 197 2.62 -2.44 -4.53
C VAL A 197 3.33 -1.11 -4.26
N ASN A 198 3.94 -0.55 -5.29
CA ASN A 198 4.77 0.64 -5.19
C ASN A 198 4.27 1.70 -6.19
N PHE A 199 4.01 2.89 -5.68
CA PHE A 199 3.72 4.07 -6.48
C PHE A 199 4.80 5.13 -6.22
N ASP A 200 5.52 5.55 -7.26
CA ASP A 200 6.48 6.67 -7.22
C ASP A 200 5.93 7.80 -8.09
N ALA A 201 5.40 8.86 -7.48
CA ALA A 201 4.69 9.94 -8.17
C ALA A 201 5.20 11.33 -7.76
N LYS A 202 4.78 12.37 -8.50
CA LYS A 202 5.06 13.77 -8.11
C LYS A 202 4.27 14.17 -6.86
N ASN A 203 2.97 13.91 -6.91
CA ASN A 203 2.02 14.14 -5.82
C ASN A 203 1.16 12.88 -5.68
N ILE A 204 0.78 12.52 -4.45
CA ILE A 204 -0.20 11.44 -4.20
C ILE A 204 -1.37 12.04 -3.43
N LEU A 205 -2.58 11.87 -3.97
CA LEU A 205 -3.83 12.27 -3.36
C LEU A 205 -4.59 11.02 -2.95
N ILE A 206 -5.01 10.92 -1.70
CA ILE A 206 -5.87 9.84 -1.19
C ILE A 206 -7.25 10.47 -0.97
N ASP A 207 -8.14 10.24 -1.94
CA ASP A 207 -9.44 10.93 -2.00
C ASP A 207 -10.62 10.00 -1.63
N ASN A 208 -10.35 8.71 -1.40
CA ASN A 208 -11.31 7.69 -0.96
C ASN A 208 -10.60 6.61 -0.14
N PHE A 209 -11.30 5.53 0.21
CA PHE A 209 -10.71 4.47 1.03
C PHE A 209 -9.58 3.72 0.31
N VAL A 210 -8.55 3.35 1.07
CA VAL A 210 -7.47 2.45 0.65
C VAL A 210 -7.31 1.39 1.73
N GLU A 211 -7.70 0.15 1.43
CA GLU A 211 -7.53 -0.96 2.35
C GLU A 211 -6.26 -1.76 2.00
N ILE A 212 -5.43 -2.01 2.99
CA ILE A 212 -4.22 -2.81 2.84
C ILE A 212 -4.42 -4.13 3.56
N ASN A 213 -4.03 -5.21 2.89
CA ASN A 213 -4.18 -6.59 3.33
C ASN A 213 -5.61 -6.99 3.73
N ASN A 214 -6.60 -6.45 3.01
CA ASN A 214 -8.01 -6.67 3.32
C ASN A 214 -8.42 -8.15 3.16
N ARG A 215 -9.51 -8.53 3.86
CA ARG A 215 -10.15 -9.83 3.66
C ARG A 215 -10.89 -9.82 2.32
N VAL A 216 -10.56 -10.77 1.44
CA VAL A 216 -11.27 -10.94 0.18
C VAL A 216 -12.63 -11.60 0.43
N GLY A 217 -13.71 -10.90 0.09
CA GLY A 217 -15.07 -11.42 0.16
C GLY A 217 -15.49 -11.94 1.53
N SER A 218 -16.10 -13.14 1.54
CA SER A 218 -16.47 -13.82 2.79
C SER A 218 -15.25 -14.21 3.62
N GLY A 219 -14.08 -14.37 2.98
CA GLY A 219 -12.87 -14.91 3.56
C GLY A 219 -12.97 -16.39 3.93
N ALA A 220 -13.99 -17.13 3.47
CA ALA A 220 -14.14 -18.55 3.75
C ALA A 220 -13.07 -19.40 3.05
N GLY A 221 -12.69 -19.00 1.83
CA GLY A 221 -11.66 -19.64 1.02
C GLY A 221 -10.23 -19.25 1.42
N ARG A 222 -9.45 -18.83 0.41
CA ARG A 222 -8.03 -18.47 0.59
C ARG A 222 -7.88 -17.30 1.55
N LYS A 223 -6.96 -17.45 2.51
CA LYS A 223 -6.67 -16.43 3.52
C LYS A 223 -5.70 -15.40 3.00
N ALA A 224 -5.73 -14.20 3.59
CA ALA A 224 -4.74 -13.18 3.30
C ALA A 224 -3.36 -13.58 3.86
N SER A 225 -2.28 -13.18 3.18
CA SER A 225 -0.89 -13.30 3.63
C SER A 225 -0.37 -11.93 4.08
N SER A 226 0.80 -11.52 3.60
CA SER A 226 1.41 -10.21 3.84
C SER A 226 1.33 -9.32 2.60
N THR A 227 1.12 -8.03 2.83
CA THR A 227 1.05 -7.01 1.78
C THR A 227 1.82 -5.77 2.23
N VAL A 228 2.57 -5.19 1.30
CA VAL A 228 3.30 -3.94 1.50
C VAL A 228 2.85 -2.95 0.43
N LEU A 229 2.31 -1.82 0.87
CA LEU A 229 2.05 -0.67 0.01
C LEU A 229 3.11 0.40 0.28
N THR A 230 3.81 0.83 -0.78
CA THR A 230 4.76 1.94 -0.73
C THR A 230 4.22 3.09 -1.54
N LEU A 231 4.01 4.23 -0.88
CA LEU A 231 3.64 5.48 -1.51
C LEU A 231 4.81 6.44 -1.40
N LYS A 232 5.47 6.69 -2.53
CA LYS A 232 6.61 7.60 -2.64
C LYS A 232 6.21 8.80 -3.47
N SER A 233 6.41 9.98 -2.89
CA SER A 233 6.09 11.26 -3.53
C SER A 233 7.30 12.19 -3.50
N SER A 234 7.57 12.87 -4.61
CA SER A 234 8.64 13.86 -4.66
C SER A 234 8.23 15.22 -4.09
N GLU A 235 6.93 15.55 -4.09
CA GLU A 235 6.41 16.78 -3.47
C GLU A 235 5.65 16.50 -2.18
N LYS A 236 4.46 15.86 -2.26
CA LYS A 236 3.61 15.63 -1.08
C LYS A 236 2.64 14.48 -1.24
N ILE A 237 2.13 14.03 -0.10
CA ILE A 237 1.02 13.07 0.00
C ILE A 237 -0.07 13.70 0.85
N THR A 238 -1.28 13.79 0.32
CA THR A 238 -2.42 14.44 1.01
C THR A 238 -3.64 13.53 1.00
N SER A 239 -4.46 13.63 2.04
CA SER A 239 -5.70 12.88 2.18
C SER A 239 -6.89 13.83 2.25
N ARG A 240 -8.04 13.43 1.70
CA ARG A 240 -9.31 14.13 1.92
C ARG A 240 -9.88 13.77 3.31
N GLU A 241 -10.71 14.65 3.86
CA GLU A 241 -11.36 14.48 5.17
C GLU A 241 -12.07 13.12 5.35
N ASN A 242 -12.77 12.66 4.30
CA ASN A 242 -13.52 11.39 4.34
C ASN A 242 -12.76 10.19 3.77
N ALA A 243 -11.47 10.35 3.46
CA ALA A 243 -10.68 9.24 2.96
C ALA A 243 -10.16 8.40 4.14
N GLU A 244 -10.35 7.08 4.04
CA GLU A 244 -9.96 6.13 5.08
C GLU A 244 -8.78 5.29 4.62
N ILE A 245 -7.75 5.15 5.45
CA ILE A 245 -6.67 4.20 5.21
C ILE A 245 -6.79 3.11 6.29
N SER A 246 -7.15 1.90 5.87
CA SER A 246 -7.29 0.75 6.77
C SER A 246 -6.17 -0.26 6.53
N LEU A 247 -5.61 -0.78 7.63
CA LEU A 247 -4.51 -1.76 7.68
C LEU A 247 -4.99 -3.07 8.27
#